data_AF-A0A528IRL6-F1
#
_entry.id   AF-A0A528IRL6-F1
#
_cell.length_a   1.000
_cell.length_b   1.000
_cell.length_c   1.000
_cell.angle_alpha   90.00
_cell.angle_beta   90.00
_cell.angle_gamma   90.00
#
_symmetry.space_group_name_H-M   'P 1'
#
loop_
_entity.id
_entity.type
_entity.pdbx_description
1 polymer ?
#
loop_
_entity_poly.entity_id
_entity_poly.type
_entity_poly.pdbx_seq_one_letter_code
_entity_poly.pdbx_strand_id
1 'polypeptide(L)'
;INVMDFVEAAKLRGEGSMWIIFREILPNALSPLVSELGLRFIYAVLFLSTLSFLGLGVQPPSADWGGMVKENKDGIVFGIAAALIPAAAIAMLAISVNLVADWVLN
;
A
#
# COMPACT_ATOMS: atom_id res chain seq x y z
N ILE A 1 20.08 13.65 -17.94
CA ILE A 1 21.27 12.98 -17.35
C ILE A 1 20.83 11.56 -17.07
N ASN A 2 21.37 10.57 -17.78
CA ASN A 2 20.95 9.17 -17.65
C ASN A 2 21.48 8.61 -16.32
N VAL A 3 20.80 7.63 -15.71
CA VAL A 3 21.19 7.02 -14.43
C VAL A 3 22.64 6.48 -14.45
N MET A 4 23.12 6.07 -15.63
CA MET A 4 24.50 5.63 -15.84
C MET A 4 25.52 6.77 -15.67
N ASP A 5 25.21 8.00 -16.09
CA ASP A 5 26.12 9.16 -15.99
C ASP A 5 26.43 9.53 -14.53
N PHE A 6 25.44 9.41 -13.63
CA PHE A 6 25.63 9.75 -12.21
C PHE A 6 26.61 8.79 -11.52
N VAL A 7 26.40 7.48 -11.71
CA VAL A 7 27.27 6.46 -11.13
C VAL A 7 28.68 6.52 -11.72
N GLU A 8 28.79 6.82 -13.01
CA GLU A 8 30.08 6.93 -13.71
C GLU A 8 30.85 8.20 -13.28
N ALA A 9 30.16 9.33 -13.12
CA ALA A 9 30.74 10.58 -12.59
C ALA A 9 31.18 10.46 -11.12
N ALA A 10 30.45 9.73 -10.27
CA ALA A 10 30.82 9.51 -8.87
C ALA A 10 32.02 8.55 -8.74
N LYS A 11 32.09 7.51 -9.59
CA LYS A 11 33.27 6.64 -9.70
C LYS A 11 34.51 7.38 -10.19
N LEU A 12 34.38 8.28 -11.17
CA LEU A 12 35.48 9.14 -11.64
C LEU A 12 36.00 10.11 -10.55
N ARG A 13 35.16 10.42 -9.55
CA ARG A 13 35.50 11.26 -8.39
C ARG A 13 36.22 10.50 -7.27
N GLY A 14 36.33 9.18 -7.36
CA GLY A 14 37.01 8.33 -6.38
C GLY A 14 36.19 8.00 -5.13
N GLU A 15 34.87 8.18 -5.16
CA GLU A 15 34.00 7.92 -4.01
C GLU A 15 33.72 6.41 -3.85
N GLY A 16 33.72 5.93 -2.61
CA GLY A 16 33.47 4.52 -2.31
C GLY A 16 32.03 4.10 -2.65
N SER A 17 31.84 2.85 -3.11
CA SER A 17 30.54 2.34 -3.56
C SER A 17 29.40 2.53 -2.56
N MET A 18 29.68 2.44 -1.25
CA MET A 18 28.66 2.69 -0.21
C MET A 18 28.21 4.15 -0.17
N TRP A 19 29.10 5.10 -0.41
CA TRP A 19 28.74 6.52 -0.48
C TRP A 19 27.82 6.78 -1.67
N ILE A 20 28.15 6.22 -2.85
CA ILE A 20 27.32 6.35 -4.06
C ILE A 20 25.94 5.75 -3.84
N ILE A 21 25.86 4.57 -3.22
CA ILE A 21 24.57 3.91 -2.94
C ILE A 21 23.70 4.78 -2.03
N PHE A 22 24.20 5.22 -0.87
CA PHE A 22 23.37 5.93 0.11
C PHE A 22 23.13 7.41 -0.23
N ARG A 23 24.08 8.05 -0.94
CA ARG A 23 24.03 9.50 -1.23
C ARG A 23 23.43 9.81 -2.59
N GLU A 24 23.68 8.98 -3.59
CA GLU A 24 23.24 9.24 -4.96
C GLU A 24 22.09 8.34 -5.40
N ILE A 25 22.19 7.02 -5.17
CA ILE A 25 21.19 6.07 -5.68
C ILE A 25 19.96 6.05 -4.79
N LEU A 26 20.14 5.90 -3.48
CA LEU A 26 19.06 5.73 -2.52
C LEU A 26 18.03 6.88 -2.55
N PRO A 27 18.39 8.16 -2.40
CA PRO A 27 17.40 9.25 -2.42
C PRO A 27 16.65 9.34 -3.75
N ASN A 28 17.28 9.03 -4.88
CA ASN A 28 16.62 8.99 -6.19
C ASN A 28 15.71 7.77 -6.37
N ALA A 29 16.05 6.65 -5.74
CA ALA A 29 15.24 5.43 -5.76
C ALA A 29 14.13 5.41 -4.69
N LEU A 30 14.23 6.23 -3.64
CA LEU A 30 13.23 6.30 -2.56
C LEU A 30 11.86 6.71 -3.07
N SER A 31 11.79 7.65 -4.02
CA SER A 31 10.54 8.10 -4.64
C SER A 31 9.76 6.93 -5.24
N PRO A 32 10.25 6.20 -6.27
CA PRO A 32 9.53 5.07 -6.83
C PRO A 32 9.36 3.90 -5.83
N LEU A 33 10.28 3.73 -4.88
CA LEU A 33 10.15 2.70 -3.84
C LEU A 33 8.94 2.97 -2.93
N VAL A 34 8.72 4.22 -2.53
CA VAL A 34 7.57 4.60 -1.69
C VAL A 34 6.26 4.44 -2.46
N SER A 35 6.23 4.79 -3.76
CA SER A 35 5.05 4.53 -4.60
C SER A 35 4.69 3.05 -4.63
N GLU A 36 5.69 2.21 -4.88
CA GLU A 36 5.52 0.75 -4.97
C GLU A 36 5.06 0.16 -3.64
N LEU A 37 5.59 0.64 -2.51
CA LEU A 37 5.15 0.22 -1.18
C LEU A 37 3.68 0.59 -0.92
N GLY A 38 3.26 1.80 -1.28
CA GLY A 38 1.86 2.23 -1.17
C GLY A 38 0.92 1.34 -1.98
N LEU A 39 1.29 1.05 -3.24
CA LEU A 39 0.53 0.17 -4.11
C LEU A 39 0.42 -1.25 -3.52
N ARG A 40 1.54 -1.83 -3.08
CA ARG A 40 1.57 -3.17 -2.45
C ARG A 40 0.73 -3.24 -1.19
N PHE A 41 0.73 -2.17 -0.39
CA PHE A 41 -0.07 -2.10 0.81
C PHE A 41 -1.58 -2.17 0.48
N ILE A 42 -2.03 -1.40 -0.50
CA ILE A 42 -3.44 -1.43 -0.95
C ILE A 42 -3.82 -2.83 -1.45
N TYR A 43 -2.96 -3.44 -2.28
CA TYR A 43 -3.18 -4.81 -2.74
C TYR A 43 -3.30 -5.80 -1.57
N ALA A 44 -2.42 -5.70 -0.58
CA ALA A 44 -2.47 -6.57 0.59
C ALA A 44 -3.78 -6.40 1.37
N VAL A 45 -4.20 -5.16 1.65
CA VAL A 45 -5.45 -4.89 2.38
C VAL A 45 -6.67 -5.46 1.64
N LEU A 46 -6.77 -5.22 0.33
CA LEU A 46 -7.87 -5.73 -0.48
C LEU A 46 -7.85 -7.26 -0.57
N PHE A 47 -6.65 -7.85 -0.68
CA PHE A 47 -6.47 -9.30 -0.71
C PHE A 47 -6.91 -9.95 0.60
N LEU A 48 -6.44 -9.44 1.75
CA LEU A 48 -6.86 -9.94 3.06
C LEU A 48 -8.37 -9.77 3.27
N SER A 49 -8.93 -8.60 2.90
CA SER A 49 -10.37 -8.35 3.02
C SER A 49 -11.19 -9.32 2.17
N THR A 50 -10.71 -9.65 0.97
CA THR A 50 -11.34 -10.64 0.08
C THR A 50 -11.28 -12.04 0.67
N LEU A 51 -10.12 -12.46 1.19
CA LEU A 51 -9.98 -13.76 1.86
C LEU A 51 -10.92 -13.87 3.06
N SER A 52 -11.03 -12.82 3.86
CA SER A 52 -11.94 -12.78 5.00
C SER A 52 -13.40 -12.82 4.59
N PHE A 53 -13.76 -12.11 3.52
CA PHE A 53 -15.10 -12.19 2.94
C PHE A 53 -15.44 -13.62 2.46
N LEU A 54 -14.46 -14.35 1.91
CA LEU A 54 -14.59 -15.76 1.54
C LEU A 54 -14.59 -16.72 2.75
N GLY A 55 -14.30 -16.23 3.97
CA GLY A 55 -14.22 -17.02 5.19
C GLY A 55 -12.87 -17.68 5.46
N LEU A 56 -11.83 -17.29 4.72
CA LEU A 56 -10.44 -17.72 4.90
C LEU A 56 -9.61 -16.72 5.71
N GLY A 57 -10.23 -15.65 6.19
CA GLY A 57 -9.56 -14.60 6.96
C GLY A 57 -9.53 -14.87 8.46
N VAL A 58 -9.36 -13.78 9.21
CA VAL A 58 -9.26 -13.82 10.67
C VAL A 58 -10.61 -14.24 11.26
N GLN A 59 -10.59 -15.26 12.12
CA GLN A 59 -11.80 -15.75 12.77
C GLN A 59 -12.20 -14.83 13.94
N PRO A 60 -13.51 -14.73 14.26
CA PRO A 60 -13.98 -14.08 15.49
C PRO A 60 -13.29 -14.70 16.73
N PRO A 61 -13.01 -13.93 17.80
CA PRO A 61 -13.51 -12.59 18.15
C PRO A 61 -12.67 -11.42 17.64
N SER A 62 -11.58 -11.69 16.92
CA SER A 62 -10.71 -10.65 16.38
C SER A 62 -11.45 -9.82 15.32
N ALA A 63 -11.38 -8.49 15.43
CA ALA A 63 -12.05 -7.60 14.49
C ALA A 63 -11.33 -7.60 13.13
N ASP A 64 -12.07 -7.92 12.07
CA ASP A 64 -11.60 -7.88 10.68
C ASP A 64 -12.68 -7.28 9.77
N TRP A 65 -12.32 -6.23 9.02
CA TRP A 65 -13.29 -5.49 8.21
C TRP A 65 -13.87 -6.33 7.06
N GLY A 66 -13.09 -7.20 6.43
CA GLY A 66 -13.60 -8.08 5.36
C GLY A 66 -14.61 -9.12 5.88
N GLY A 67 -14.37 -9.64 7.08
CA GLY A 67 -15.25 -10.54 7.80
C GLY A 67 -16.54 -9.84 8.22
N MET A 68 -16.45 -8.60 8.71
CA MET A 68 -17.61 -7.78 9.07
C MET A 68 -18.52 -7.50 7.87
N VAL A 69 -17.97 -7.31 6.67
CA VAL A 69 -18.78 -7.19 5.44
C VAL A 69 -19.56 -8.49 5.19
N LYS A 70 -18.91 -9.64 5.31
CA LYS A 70 -19.53 -10.96 5.10
C LYS A 70 -20.64 -11.24 6.10
N GLU A 71 -20.40 -10.98 7.39
CA GLU A 71 -21.36 -11.21 8.47
C GLU A 71 -22.64 -10.37 8.31
N ASN A 72 -22.49 -9.13 7.81
CA ASN A 72 -23.60 -8.20 7.68
C ASN A 72 -24.23 -8.18 6.29
N LYS A 73 -23.75 -9.00 5.33
CA LYS A 73 -24.19 -8.95 3.93
C LYS A 73 -25.68 -9.24 3.77
N ASP A 74 -26.22 -10.16 4.58
CA ASP A 74 -27.63 -10.56 4.50
C ASP A 74 -28.55 -9.45 5.02
N GLY A 75 -28.04 -8.58 5.91
CA GLY A 75 -28.75 -7.40 6.39
C GLY A 75 -29.14 -6.43 5.29
N ILE A 76 -28.38 -6.37 4.18
CA ILE A 76 -28.68 -5.49 3.04
C ILE A 76 -30.04 -5.83 2.44
N VAL A 77 -30.38 -7.12 2.36
CA VAL A 77 -31.67 -7.60 1.84
C VAL A 77 -32.84 -7.15 2.72
N PHE A 78 -32.58 -6.93 4.01
CA PHE A 78 -33.55 -6.41 4.98
C PHE A 78 -33.50 -4.89 5.14
N GLY A 79 -32.79 -4.17 4.27
CA GLY A 79 -32.63 -2.71 4.33
C GLY A 79 -31.63 -2.21 5.38
N ILE A 80 -30.86 -3.11 5.99
CA ILE A 80 -29.84 -2.79 7.00
C ILE A 80 -28.49 -2.67 6.29
N ALA A 81 -28.01 -1.43 6.17
CA ALA A 81 -26.75 -1.10 5.49
C ALA A 81 -25.47 -1.39 6.33
N ALA A 82 -25.53 -2.29 7.31
CA ALA A 82 -24.42 -2.53 8.25
C ALA A 82 -23.13 -2.99 7.56
N ALA A 83 -23.24 -3.77 6.47
CA ALA A 83 -22.08 -4.20 5.67
C ALA A 83 -21.41 -3.07 4.88
N LEU A 84 -22.10 -1.94 4.64
CA LEU A 84 -21.53 -0.82 3.89
C LEU A 84 -20.50 -0.04 4.71
N ILE A 85 -20.62 -0.03 6.03
CA ILE A 85 -19.70 0.67 6.94
C ILE A 85 -18.27 0.12 6.83
N PRO A 86 -18.02 -1.19 7.05
CA PRO A 86 -16.67 -1.75 6.91
C PRO A 86 -16.17 -1.72 5.46
N ALA A 87 -17.06 -1.86 4.47
CA ALA A 87 -16.69 -1.72 3.06
C ALA A 87 -16.20 -0.29 2.74
N ALA A 88 -16.89 0.74 3.25
CA ALA A 88 -16.48 2.13 3.09
C ALA A 88 -15.17 2.43 3.83
N ALA A 89 -14.92 1.82 5.00
CA ALA A 89 -13.67 1.96 5.72
C ALA A 89 -12.47 1.41 4.91
N ILE A 90 -12.62 0.22 4.30
CA ILE A 90 -11.60 -0.36 3.41
C ILE A 90 -11.34 0.56 2.21
N ALA A 91 -12.40 1.06 1.57
CA ALA A 91 -12.28 1.97 0.42
C ALA A 91 -11.59 3.29 0.79
N MET A 92 -11.99 3.90 1.92
CA MET A 92 -11.39 5.15 2.42
C MET A 92 -9.90 4.96 2.73
N LEU A 93 -9.52 3.84 3.35
CA LEU A 93 -8.13 3.52 3.64
C LEU A 93 -7.31 3.37 2.35
N ALA A 94 -7.84 2.65 1.35
CA ALA A 94 -7.17 2.50 0.06
C ALA A 94 -6.97 3.84 -0.65
N ILE A 95 -8.00 4.69 -0.67
CA ILE A 95 -7.92 6.04 -1.25
C ILE A 95 -6.90 6.90 -0.49
N SER A 96 -6.93 6.87 0.84
CA SER A 96 -6.02 7.66 1.68
C SER A 96 -4.56 7.30 1.42
N VAL A 97 -4.25 6.00 1.28
CA VAL A 97 -2.89 5.54 0.97
C VAL A 97 -2.46 5.98 -0.42
N ASN A 98 -3.34 5.88 -1.43
CA ASN A 98 -3.04 6.40 -2.77
C ASN A 98 -2.73 7.91 -2.73
N LEU A 99 -3.56 8.69 -2.04
CA LEU A 99 -3.34 10.14 -1.92
C LEU A 99 -2.03 10.48 -1.20
N VAL A 100 -1.67 9.73 -0.14
CA VAL A 100 -0.39 9.91 0.55
C VAL A 100 0.78 9.54 -0.35
N ALA A 101 0.68 8.45 -1.12
CA ALA A 101 1.70 8.07 -2.08
C ALA A 101 1.88 9.18 -3.13
N ASP A 102 0.80 9.67 -3.73
CA ASP A 102 0.83 10.76 -4.71
C ASP A 102 1.41 12.06 -4.13
N TRP A 103 1.13 12.36 -2.86
CA TRP A 103 1.69 13.53 -2.16
C TRP A 103 3.20 13.39 -1.90
N VAL A 104 3.71 12.20 -1.56
CA VAL A 104 5.16 12.00 -1.35
C VAL A 104 5.95 12.12 -2.65
N LEU A 105 5.31 11.90 -3.80
CA LEU A 105 5.95 11.88 -5.11
C LEU A 105 5.98 13.24 -5.82
N ASN A 106 5.13 14.19 -5.40
CA ASN A 106 5.08 15.56 -5.90
C ASN A 106 5.92 16.52 -5.05
#